data_AF-A0A8X6VS18-F1
#
_entry.id   AF-A0A8X6VS18-F1
#
_cell.length_a   1.000
_cell.length_b   1.000
_cell.length_c   1.000
_cell.angle_alpha   90.00
_cell.angle_beta   90.00
_cell.angle_gamma   90.00
#
_symmetry.space_group_name_H-M   'P 1'
#
loop_
_entity.id
_entity.type
_entity.pdbx_description
1 polymer ?
#
loop_
_entity_poly.entity_id
_entity_poly.type
_entity_poly.pdbx_seq_one_letter_code
_entity_poly.pdbx_strand_id
1 'polypeptide(L)'
;MGLYLTIFERQVKFLNIPGKTWTAYLIGTLPPDIAQPIAREDEDDAQNYEKVKEMLLKRFRVTGDRFRQHFSQQKKNPDSTWRDFYFELSSYFEGWIKELKITTFEQLKSLIIAVQMKRKTPANIKEHFLHFWADLNDPLELAEKSDAYDSLRPGMKNNSN
;
A
#
# COMPACT_ATOMS: atom_id res chain seq x y z
N MET A 1 -10.39 -4.93 -2.31
CA MET A 1 -10.96 -3.85 -1.49
C MET A 1 -12.06 -3.07 -2.20
N GLY A 2 -11.88 -2.60 -3.44
CA GLY A 2 -12.97 -1.92 -4.18
C GLY A 2 -14.28 -2.71 -4.23
N LEU A 3 -14.25 -3.99 -4.60
CA LEU A 3 -15.44 -4.84 -4.60
C LEU A 3 -16.07 -5.01 -3.19
N TYR A 4 -15.24 -5.11 -2.16
CA TYR A 4 -15.70 -5.24 -0.77
C TYR A 4 -16.45 -3.97 -0.33
N LEU A 5 -15.89 -2.79 -0.58
CA LEU A 5 -16.55 -1.51 -0.28
C LEU A 5 -17.86 -1.35 -1.06
N THR A 6 -17.89 -1.75 -2.34
CA THR A 6 -19.14 -1.74 -3.13
C THR A 6 -20.22 -2.65 -2.54
N ILE A 7 -19.86 -3.83 -2.04
CA ILE A 7 -20.81 -4.75 -1.39
C ILE A 7 -21.29 -4.16 -0.07
N PHE A 8 -20.37 -3.63 0.75
CA PHE A 8 -20.68 -2.94 2.00
C PHE A 8 -21.67 -1.77 1.76
N GLU A 9 -21.38 -0.89 0.81
CA GLU A 9 -22.25 0.26 0.47
C GLU A 9 -23.66 -0.18 0.06
N ARG A 10 -23.76 -1.28 -0.69
CA ARG A 10 -25.07 -1.84 -1.06
C ARG A 10 -25.81 -2.37 0.16
N GLN A 11 -25.12 -3.04 1.09
CA GLN A 11 -25.73 -3.56 2.32
C GLN A 11 -26.23 -2.45 3.24
N VAL A 12 -25.40 -1.44 3.52
CA VAL A 12 -25.80 -0.33 4.42
C VAL A 12 -26.91 0.52 3.81
N LYS A 13 -26.94 0.68 2.48
CA LYS A 13 -28.05 1.35 1.77
C LYS A 13 -29.33 0.50 1.80
N PHE A 14 -29.22 -0.81 1.59
CA PHE A 14 -30.35 -1.73 1.68
C PHE A 14 -30.97 -1.75 3.09
N LEU A 15 -30.14 -1.69 4.12
CA LEU A 15 -30.55 -1.64 5.52
C LEU A 15 -30.91 -0.22 6.02
N ASN A 16 -30.84 0.79 5.14
CA ASN A 16 -31.15 2.19 5.43
C ASN A 16 -30.37 2.76 6.64
N ILE A 17 -29.11 2.35 6.78
CA ILE A 17 -28.24 2.75 7.90
C ILE A 17 -27.84 4.22 7.75
N PRO A 18 -27.89 5.04 8.81
CA PRO A 18 -27.45 6.44 8.75
C PRO A 18 -25.97 6.57 8.39
N GLY A 19 -25.64 7.44 7.43
CA GLY A 19 -24.27 7.65 6.92
C GLY A 19 -23.22 7.91 8.00
N LYS A 20 -23.60 8.59 9.09
CA LYS A 20 -22.73 8.87 10.26
C LYS A 20 -22.24 7.62 11.01
N THR A 21 -22.86 6.47 10.78
CA THR A 21 -22.52 5.21 11.45
C THR A 21 -21.80 4.23 10.54
N TRP A 22 -21.71 4.51 9.23
CA TRP A 22 -21.11 3.61 8.25
C TRP A 22 -19.65 3.30 8.59
N THR A 23 -18.90 4.28 9.06
CA THR A 23 -17.50 4.15 9.39
C THR A 23 -17.28 3.22 10.58
N ALA A 24 -18.12 3.29 11.62
CA ALA A 24 -18.07 2.37 12.76
C ALA A 24 -18.38 0.93 12.35
N TYR A 25 -19.40 0.73 11.50
CA TYR A 25 -19.73 -0.60 10.95
C TYR A 25 -18.61 -1.14 10.05
N LEU A 26 -18.01 -0.29 9.23
CA LEU A 26 -16.91 -0.65 8.37
C LEU A 26 -15.70 -1.09 9.22
N ILE A 27 -15.28 -0.29 10.20
CA ILE A 27 -14.14 -0.61 11.06
C ILE A 27 -14.38 -1.91 11.83
N GLY A 28 -15.59 -2.13 12.36
CA GLY A 28 -15.93 -3.35 13.10
C GLY A 28 -15.95 -4.63 12.25
N THR A 29 -15.99 -4.51 10.92
CA THR A 29 -15.96 -5.65 9.98
C THR A 29 -14.59 -5.89 9.37
N LEU A 30 -13.62 -5.01 9.63
CA LEU A 30 -12.26 -5.14 9.12
C LEU A 30 -11.38 -5.96 10.07
N PRO A 31 -10.45 -6.77 9.52
CA PRO A 31 -9.36 -7.38 10.28
C PRO A 31 -8.57 -6.36 11.11
N PRO A 32 -8.03 -6.74 12.29
CA PRO A 32 -7.34 -5.82 13.20
C PRO A 32 -6.14 -5.09 12.57
N ASP A 33 -5.37 -5.76 11.73
CA ASP A 33 -4.23 -5.22 10.97
C ASP A 33 -4.65 -4.18 9.91
N ILE A 34 -5.94 -4.07 9.63
CA ILE A 34 -6.55 -3.08 8.73
C ILE A 34 -7.26 -1.98 9.50
N ALA A 35 -7.92 -2.31 10.61
CA ALA A 35 -8.64 -1.36 11.45
C ALA A 35 -7.71 -0.49 12.31
N GLN A 36 -6.62 -1.04 12.84
CA GLN A 36 -5.75 -0.37 13.80
C GLN A 36 -5.10 0.91 13.27
N PRO A 37 -4.66 1.01 12.00
CA PRO A 37 -4.15 2.26 11.45
C PRO A 37 -5.23 3.33 11.24
N ILE A 38 -6.48 2.92 10.96
CA ILE A 38 -7.62 3.85 10.80
C ILE A 38 -8.03 4.43 12.17
N ALA A 39 -7.93 3.62 13.22
CA ALA A 39 -8.19 4.03 14.60
C ALA A 39 -7.11 4.97 15.19
N ARG A 40 -6.00 5.21 14.47
CA ARG A 40 -4.93 6.14 14.86
C ARG A 40 -5.06 7.53 14.22
N GLU A 41 -5.96 7.68 13.25
CA GLU A 41 -6.27 8.99 12.66
C GLU A 41 -7.08 9.85 13.65
N ASP A 42 -7.10 11.16 13.42
CA ASP A 42 -7.92 12.08 14.21
C ASP A 42 -9.41 11.69 14.15
N GLU A 43 -10.14 11.95 15.22
CA GLU A 43 -11.51 11.45 15.41
C GLU A 43 -12.47 11.91 14.29
N ASP A 44 -12.27 13.13 13.77
CA ASP A 44 -13.02 13.67 12.63
C ASP A 44 -12.74 12.91 11.32
N ASP A 45 -11.50 12.47 11.13
CA ASP A 45 -11.06 11.75 9.93
C ASP A 45 -11.44 10.26 9.99
N ALA A 46 -11.35 9.66 11.17
CA ALA A 46 -11.77 8.28 11.44
C ALA A 46 -13.29 8.10 11.34
N GLN A 47 -14.08 9.15 11.56
CA GLN A 47 -15.54 9.12 11.38
C GLN A 47 -15.98 9.44 9.94
N ASN A 48 -15.11 10.02 9.10
CA ASN A 48 -15.44 10.33 7.72
C ASN A 48 -15.32 9.11 6.81
N TYR A 49 -16.47 8.55 6.41
CA TYR A 49 -16.54 7.37 5.54
C TYR A 49 -15.78 7.55 4.22
N GLU A 50 -15.87 8.71 3.56
CA GLU A 50 -15.19 8.92 2.27
C GLU A 50 -13.68 8.95 2.45
N LYS A 51 -13.18 9.53 3.54
CA LYS A 51 -11.75 9.55 3.85
C LYS A 51 -11.23 8.14 4.19
N VAL A 52 -11.95 7.39 5.02
CA VAL A 52 -11.62 5.99 5.34
C VAL A 52 -11.69 5.10 4.09
N LYS A 53 -12.68 5.30 3.23
CA LYS A 53 -12.80 4.60 1.94
C LYS A 53 -11.63 4.93 1.03
N GLU A 54 -11.22 6.19 0.92
CA GLU A 54 -10.05 6.58 0.14
C GLU A 54 -8.77 5.94 0.70
N MET A 55 -8.56 5.97 2.01
CA MET A 55 -7.42 5.31 2.67
C MET A 55 -7.40 3.81 2.38
N LEU A 56 -8.54 3.13 2.46
CA LEU A 56 -8.66 1.72 2.14
C LEU A 56 -8.42 1.44 0.66
N LEU A 57 -9.01 2.22 -0.24
CA LEU A 57 -8.78 2.07 -1.69
C LEU A 57 -7.32 2.33 -2.07
N LYS A 58 -6.66 3.30 -1.43
CA LYS A 58 -5.24 3.62 -1.61
C LYS A 58 -4.35 2.51 -1.08
N ARG A 59 -4.59 2.05 0.15
CA ARG A 59 -3.85 0.92 0.77
C ARG A 59 -3.97 -0.36 -0.06
N PHE A 60 -5.14 -0.57 -0.64
CA PHE A 60 -5.43 -1.69 -1.51
C PHE A 60 -5.53 -1.27 -2.97
N ARG A 61 -4.75 -0.26 -3.41
CA ARG A 61 -4.58 0.17 -4.80
C ARG A 61 -3.72 -0.86 -5.52
N VAL A 62 -4.36 -2.00 -5.65
CA VAL A 62 -3.79 -3.33 -5.71
C VAL A 62 -3.35 -3.69 -7.12
N THR A 63 -3.71 -2.93 -8.15
CA THR A 63 -3.30 -3.24 -9.52
C THR A 63 -1.78 -3.05 -9.69
N GLY A 64 -1.23 -1.87 -9.34
CA GLY A 64 0.20 -1.60 -9.50
C GLY A 64 1.06 -2.38 -8.51
N ASP A 65 0.61 -2.47 -7.26
CA ASP A 65 1.35 -3.19 -6.21
C ASP A 65 1.31 -4.71 -6.38
N ARG A 66 0.22 -5.29 -6.94
CA ARG A 66 0.21 -6.71 -7.33
C ARG A 66 1.16 -6.98 -8.48
N PHE A 67 1.18 -6.15 -9.51
CA PHE A 67 2.12 -6.32 -10.61
C PHE A 67 3.57 -6.27 -10.09
N ARG A 68 3.90 -5.34 -9.18
CA ARG A 68 5.19 -5.31 -8.48
C ARG A 68 5.47 -6.60 -7.71
N GLN A 69 4.49 -7.06 -6.91
CA GLN A 69 4.64 -8.26 -6.09
C GLN A 69 4.87 -9.50 -6.95
N HIS A 70 4.07 -9.70 -8.00
CA HIS A 70 4.27 -10.77 -8.98
C HIS A 70 5.65 -10.64 -9.62
N PHE A 71 6.02 -9.48 -10.16
CA PHE A 71 7.35 -9.27 -10.75
C PHE A 71 8.50 -9.60 -9.78
N SER A 72 8.38 -9.24 -8.50
CA SER A 72 9.46 -9.41 -7.51
C SER A 72 9.52 -10.81 -6.90
N GLN A 73 8.39 -11.50 -6.79
CA GLN A 73 8.26 -12.77 -6.08
C GLN A 73 8.05 -13.97 -7.01
N GLN A 74 7.84 -13.74 -8.33
CA GLN A 74 7.63 -14.82 -9.28
C GLN A 74 8.84 -15.76 -9.27
N LYS A 75 8.53 -17.04 -9.15
CA LYS A 75 9.48 -18.13 -9.33
C LYS A 75 9.07 -18.89 -10.57
N LYS A 76 10.06 -19.38 -11.33
CA LYS A 76 9.79 -20.27 -12.45
C LYS A 76 9.02 -21.50 -11.95
N ASN A 77 7.88 -21.78 -12.58
CA ASN A 77 7.17 -23.03 -12.36
C ASN A 77 8.07 -24.21 -12.82
N PRO A 78 8.26 -25.27 -12.02
CA PRO A 78 9.00 -26.46 -12.44
C PRO A 78 8.59 -26.97 -13.82
N ASP A 79 7.29 -26.93 -14.13
CA ASP A 79 6.69 -27.49 -15.34
C ASP A 79 6.72 -26.54 -16.55
N SER A 80 7.06 -25.25 -16.37
CA SER A 80 7.12 -24.28 -17.47
C SER A 80 8.50 -24.18 -18.10
N THR A 81 8.59 -23.65 -19.32
CA THR A 81 9.89 -23.34 -19.93
C THR A 81 10.44 -22.01 -19.41
N TRP A 82 11.74 -21.76 -19.57
CA TRP A 82 12.33 -20.45 -19.29
C TRP A 82 11.76 -19.34 -20.17
N ARG A 83 11.30 -19.68 -21.38
CA ARG A 83 10.64 -18.75 -22.30
C ARG A 83 9.28 -18.32 -21.76
N ASP A 84 8.50 -19.25 -21.21
CA ASP A 84 7.20 -18.94 -20.60
C ASP A 84 7.39 -18.04 -19.37
N PHE A 85 8.39 -18.36 -18.54
CA PHE A 85 8.74 -17.52 -17.39
C PHE A 85 9.15 -16.10 -17.79
N TYR A 86 9.91 -15.94 -18.87
CA TYR A 86 10.24 -14.61 -19.41
C TYR A 86 8.99 -13.83 -19.84
N PHE A 87 8.06 -14.48 -20.53
CA PHE A 87 6.82 -13.82 -20.99
C PHE A 87 5.92 -13.44 -19.82
N GLU A 88 5.77 -14.30 -18.83
CA GLU A 88 5.02 -13.98 -17.60
C GLU A 88 5.63 -12.78 -16.89
N LEU A 89 6.95 -12.81 -16.66
CA LEU A 89 7.67 -11.75 -15.96
C LEU A 89 7.61 -10.42 -16.71
N SER A 90 7.75 -10.46 -18.04
CA SER A 90 7.58 -9.29 -18.92
C SER A 90 6.16 -8.73 -18.85
N SER A 91 5.13 -9.59 -18.86
CA SER A 91 3.74 -9.16 -18.79
C SER A 91 3.43 -8.45 -17.46
N TYR A 92 3.99 -8.93 -16.34
CA TYR A 92 3.82 -8.29 -15.05
C TYR A 92 4.52 -6.94 -15.01
N PHE A 93 5.73 -6.84 -15.56
CA PHE A 93 6.46 -5.58 -15.64
C PHE A 93 5.74 -4.55 -16.50
N GLU A 94 5.27 -4.94 -17.69
CA GLU A 94 4.50 -4.08 -18.60
C GLU A 94 3.18 -3.61 -17.97
N GLY A 95 2.45 -4.53 -17.32
CA GLY A 95 1.25 -4.19 -16.57
C GLY A 95 1.53 -3.20 -15.44
N TRP A 96 2.68 -3.33 -14.76
CA TRP A 96 3.09 -2.44 -13.68
C TRP A 96 3.36 -1.02 -14.17
N ILE A 97 4.21 -0.86 -15.18
CA ILE A 97 4.59 0.47 -15.70
C ILE A 97 3.39 1.17 -16.34
N LYS A 98 2.47 0.41 -16.96
CA LYS A 98 1.24 0.93 -17.55
C LYS A 98 0.28 1.44 -16.48
N GLU A 99 0.10 0.70 -15.39
CA GLU A 99 -0.75 1.12 -14.28
C GLU A 99 -0.22 2.37 -13.57
N LEU A 100 1.12 2.47 -13.44
CA LEU A 100 1.79 3.65 -12.89
C LEU A 100 1.90 4.81 -13.89
N LYS A 101 1.42 4.63 -15.13
CA LYS A 101 1.50 5.62 -16.22
C LYS A 101 2.92 6.15 -16.44
N ILE A 102 3.91 5.27 -16.34
CA ILE A 102 5.31 5.61 -16.60
C ILE A 102 5.50 5.78 -18.11
N THR A 103 5.93 6.96 -18.51
CA THR A 103 6.12 7.34 -19.92
C THR A 103 7.56 7.68 -20.26
N THR A 104 8.42 7.89 -19.26
CA THR A 104 9.83 8.27 -19.47
C THR A 104 10.81 7.30 -18.82
N PHE A 105 12.03 7.26 -19.38
CA PHE A 105 13.11 6.48 -18.79
C PHE A 105 13.48 6.94 -17.38
N GLU A 106 13.46 8.26 -17.13
CA GLU A 106 13.75 8.79 -15.79
C GLU A 106 12.71 8.36 -14.76
N GLN A 107 11.42 8.35 -15.10
CA GLN A 107 10.37 7.82 -14.23
C GLN A 107 10.57 6.33 -13.94
N LEU A 108 10.98 5.55 -14.95
CA LEU A 108 11.27 4.13 -14.78
C LEU A 108 12.48 3.92 -13.86
N LYS A 109 13.56 4.67 -14.09
CA LYS A 109 14.79 4.63 -13.27
C LYS A 109 14.46 4.97 -11.81
N SER A 110 13.71 6.03 -11.57
CA SER A 110 13.23 6.40 -10.23
C SER A 110 12.41 5.29 -9.58
N LEU A 111 11.45 4.70 -10.31
CA LEU A 111 10.67 3.57 -9.80
C LEU A 111 11.56 2.40 -9.36
N ILE A 112 12.50 1.98 -10.21
CA ILE A 112 13.37 0.83 -9.92
C ILE A 112 14.26 1.09 -8.70
N ILE A 113 14.82 2.29 -8.57
CA ILE A 113 15.62 2.68 -7.41
C ILE A 113 14.76 2.66 -6.14
N ALA A 114 13.58 3.28 -6.17
CA ALA A 114 12.66 3.31 -5.03
C ALA A 114 12.28 1.89 -4.60
N VAL A 115 12.03 0.98 -5.53
CA VAL A 115 11.69 -0.42 -5.25
C VAL A 115 12.84 -1.16 -4.56
N GLN A 116 14.08 -0.93 -5.00
CA GLN A 116 15.26 -1.51 -4.36
C GLN A 116 15.47 -0.97 -2.95
N MET A 117 15.29 0.34 -2.74
CA MET A 117 15.35 0.96 -1.42
C MET A 117 14.28 0.40 -0.49
N LYS A 118 13.02 0.30 -0.96
CA LYS A 118 11.91 -0.29 -0.19
C LYS A 118 12.19 -1.73 0.25
N ARG A 119 12.88 -2.53 -0.58
CA ARG A 119 13.28 -3.91 -0.22
C ARG A 119 14.33 -3.96 0.89
N LYS A 120 15.20 -2.95 0.98
CA LYS A 120 16.25 -2.85 1.99
C LYS A 120 15.80 -2.10 3.24
N THR A 121 14.62 -1.47 3.21
CA THR A 121 14.11 -0.69 4.33
C THR A 121 13.63 -1.61 5.47
N PRO A 122 14.08 -1.37 6.71
CA PRO A 122 13.61 -2.10 7.89
C PRO A 122 12.08 -2.05 8.07
N ALA A 123 11.51 -3.12 8.65
CA ALA A 123 10.07 -3.26 8.83
C ALA A 123 9.44 -2.12 9.66
N ASN A 124 10.14 -1.61 10.67
CA ASN A 124 9.66 -0.52 11.52
C ASN A 124 9.47 0.81 10.78
N ILE A 125 10.31 1.11 9.78
CA ILE A 125 10.18 2.31 8.94
C ILE A 125 9.00 2.13 7.98
N LYS A 126 8.90 0.94 7.37
CA LYS A 126 7.79 0.57 6.49
C LYS A 126 6.43 0.62 7.20
N GLU A 127 6.35 0.14 8.44
CA GLU A 127 5.13 0.18 9.25
C GLU A 127 4.71 1.61 9.60
N HIS A 128 5.67 2.48 9.92
CA HIS A 128 5.41 3.88 10.20
C HIS A 128 4.81 4.62 8.99
N PHE A 129 5.21 4.22 7.78
CA PHE A 129 4.81 4.86 6.52
C PHE A 129 3.81 4.05 5.70
N LEU A 130 3.13 3.07 6.31
CA LEU A 130 2.31 2.08 5.62
C LEU A 130 1.25 2.70 4.68
N HIS A 131 0.69 3.85 5.05
CA HIS A 131 -0.39 4.54 4.34
C HIS A 131 0.04 5.18 3.01
N PHE A 132 1.33 5.48 2.84
CA PHE A 132 1.86 6.04 1.61
C PHE A 132 3.00 5.21 1.01
N TRP A 133 3.38 4.09 1.67
CA TRP A 133 4.48 3.23 1.24
C TRP A 133 4.35 2.73 -0.19
N ALA A 134 3.13 2.43 -0.66
CA ALA A 134 2.89 1.96 -2.02
C ALA A 134 3.08 3.08 -3.06
N ASP A 135 2.59 4.28 -2.77
CA ASP A 135 2.63 5.42 -3.69
C ASP A 135 4.00 6.12 -3.73
N LEU A 136 4.85 5.86 -2.74
CA LEU A 136 6.14 6.50 -2.60
C LEU A 136 7.17 5.96 -3.59
N ASN A 137 7.02 6.30 -4.86
CA ASN A 137 7.84 5.79 -5.95
C ASN A 137 9.00 6.73 -6.33
N ASP A 138 9.12 7.85 -5.62
CA ASP A 138 10.27 8.74 -5.71
C ASP A 138 11.37 8.30 -4.72
N PRO A 139 12.59 8.02 -5.20
CA PRO A 139 13.71 7.61 -4.35
C PRO A 139 14.15 8.68 -3.34
N LEU A 140 14.08 9.96 -3.71
CA LEU A 140 14.57 11.04 -2.87
C LEU A 140 13.60 11.27 -1.72
N GLU A 141 12.30 11.32 -2.01
CA GLU A 141 11.24 11.38 -1.00
C GLU A 141 11.34 10.19 -0.02
N LEU A 142 11.74 9.01 -0.51
CA LEU A 142 11.96 7.82 0.33
C LEU A 142 13.15 7.97 1.26
N ALA A 143 14.26 8.49 0.76
CA ALA A 143 15.44 8.76 1.56
C ALA A 143 15.12 9.78 2.66
N GLU A 144 14.55 10.93 2.28
CA GLU A 144 14.23 12.03 3.20
C GLU A 144 13.32 11.58 4.35
N LYS A 145 12.27 10.80 4.03
CA LYS A 145 11.35 10.28 5.06
C LYS A 145 11.99 9.22 5.94
N SER A 146 12.86 8.38 5.38
CA SER A 146 13.60 7.38 6.17
C SER A 146 14.57 8.05 7.13
N ASP A 147 15.32 9.06 6.67
CA ASP A 147 16.27 9.83 7.47
C ASP A 147 15.56 10.64 8.56
N ALA A 148 14.40 11.24 8.24
CA ALA A 148 13.56 11.93 9.22
C ALA A 148 13.09 10.99 10.34
N TYR A 149 12.67 9.77 10.00
CA TYR A 149 12.29 8.77 11.00
C TYR A 149 13.48 8.38 11.90
N ASP A 150 14.66 8.12 11.33
CA ASP A 150 15.84 7.76 12.11
C ASP A 150 16.32 8.91 13.01
N SER A 151 16.15 10.17 12.56
CA SER A 151 16.49 11.37 13.34
C SER A 151 15.56 11.61 14.54
N LEU A 152 14.33 11.09 14.51
CA LEU A 152 13.37 11.15 15.63
C LEU A 152 13.59 10.03 16.65
N ARG A 153 14.34 8.98 16.27
CA ARG A 153 14.61 7.80 17.10
C ARG A 153 15.71 7.92 18.18
N PRO A 154 16.59 8.95 18.27
CA PRO A 154 17.63 9.01 19.31
C PRO A 154 17.08 8.97 20.75
N GLY A 155 15.82 9.35 20.97
CA GLY A 155 15.19 9.32 22.30
C GLY A 155 14.83 7.93 22.85
N MET A 156 14.79 6.88 22.03
CA MET A 156 14.34 5.53 22.47
C MET A 156 15.50 4.58 22.80
N LYS A 157 16.76 4.95 22.52
CA LYS A 157 17.93 4.10 22.81
C LYS A 157 18.50 4.26 24.23
N ASN A 158 18.00 5.21 25.02
CA ASN A 158 18.56 5.51 26.36
C ASN A 158 17.87 4.82 27.55
N ASN A 159 16.85 3.97 27.35
CA ASN A 159 16.11 3.33 28.44
C ASN A 159 16.14 1.79 28.38
N SER A 160 17.32 1.21 28.25
CA SER A 160 17.54 -0.20 28.58
C SER A 160 19.01 -0.42 28.90
N ASN A 161 19.35 -0.09 30.15
CA ASN A 161 20.51 -0.61 30.88
C ASN A 161 20.02 -1.79 31.74
#